data_AF-A0A9E1X3C1-F1
#
_entry.id   AF-A0A9E1X3C1-F1
#
_cell.length_a   1.000
_cell.length_b   1.000
_cell.length_c   1.000
_cell.angle_alpha   90.00
_cell.angle_beta   90.00
_cell.angle_gamma   90.00
#
_symmetry.space_group_name_H-M   'P 1'
#
loop_
_entity.id
_entity.type
_entity.pdbx_description
1 polymer ?
#
loop_
_entity_poly.entity_id
_entity_poly.type
_entity_poly.pdbx_seq_one_letter_code
_entity_poly.pdbx_strand_id
1 'polypeptide(L)'
;MGFGAGAWIVTCGVLGLVGASLHVVPRFARRIVAIVIMGLLSLSVLEAAVSDVSEGFGLEWLTDLIYAKKGGLTLTSTFVVGAVMAVVAAVTDGRVKAATNRYRDMEGVERQKASMILFAVVAVLCIVLPMFLGKIMNELLANVGLFLLLALGLNIVVGLAGLLDLGYVAFFAVGGYTTAVLTSPNSPWFAPELHFGFSLVFVVIFAIIVGLVIGAPVIRMRGDYLAIVTLGFGEIIRLLFL
;
A
#
# COMPACT_ATOMS: atom_id res chain seq x y z
N MET A 1 23.08 9.97 34.70
CA MET A 1 22.31 9.91 33.43
C MET A 1 22.94 8.81 32.58
N GLY A 2 22.17 7.80 32.18
CA GLY A 2 22.72 6.64 31.47
C GLY A 2 23.40 7.05 30.17
N PHE A 3 24.47 6.35 29.80
CA PHE A 3 25.28 6.58 28.59
C PHE A 3 24.42 6.75 27.32
N GLY A 4 23.27 6.08 27.26
CA GLY A 4 22.29 6.22 26.17
C GLY A 4 21.62 7.60 26.07
N ALA A 5 21.33 8.29 27.18
CA ALA A 5 20.70 9.62 27.14
C ALA A 5 21.65 10.69 26.56
N GLY A 6 22.95 10.60 26.90
CA GLY A 6 23.98 11.48 26.33
C GLY A 6 24.16 11.26 24.83
N ALA A 7 24.22 9.99 24.39
CA ALA A 7 24.33 9.65 22.97
C ALA A 7 23.12 10.15 22.16
N TRP A 8 21.90 10.04 22.68
CA TRP A 8 20.69 10.53 22.01
C TRP A 8 20.67 12.05 21.85
N ILE A 9 21.05 12.80 22.90
CA ILE A 9 21.10 14.28 22.84
C ILE A 9 22.14 14.74 21.81
N VAL A 10 23.32 14.11 21.79
CA VAL A 10 24.37 14.43 20.80
C VAL A 10 23.87 14.12 19.39
N THR A 11 23.24 12.96 19.17
CA THR A 11 22.73 12.58 17.85
C THR A 11 21.65 13.54 17.35
N CYS A 12 20.69 13.90 18.21
CA CYS A 12 19.67 14.90 17.90
C CYS A 12 20.28 16.28 17.62
N GLY A 13 21.31 16.68 18.37
CA GLY A 13 22.03 17.93 18.16
C GLY A 13 22.76 17.98 16.81
N VAL A 14 23.45 16.90 16.43
CA VAL A 14 24.12 16.78 15.13
C VAL A 14 23.10 16.80 13.99
N LEU A 15 22.00 16.03 14.10
CA LEU A 15 20.93 16.03 13.10
C LEU A 15 20.27 17.41 12.95
N GLY A 16 20.07 18.12 14.07
CA GLY A 16 19.54 19.49 14.07
C GLY A 16 20.47 20.49 13.38
N LEU A 17 21.78 20.42 13.61
CA LEU A 17 22.77 21.25 12.93
C LEU A 17 22.85 20.97 11.43
N VAL A 18 22.82 19.68 11.04
CA VAL A 18 22.75 19.27 9.63
C VAL A 18 21.47 19.81 8.98
N GLY A 19 20.33 19.68 9.65
CA GLY A 19 19.05 20.24 9.18
C GLY A 19 19.08 21.76 9.03
N ALA A 20 19.66 22.49 9.99
CA ALA A 20 19.80 23.94 9.94
C ALA A 20 20.74 24.43 8.83
N SER A 21 21.83 23.69 8.58
CA SER A 21 22.78 24.02 7.51
C SER A 21 22.14 23.97 6.12
N LEU A 22 21.11 23.14 5.91
CA LEU A 22 20.39 23.03 4.65
C LEU A 22 19.56 24.28 4.31
N HIS A 23 19.31 25.19 5.26
CA HIS A 23 18.60 26.45 4.97
C HIS A 23 19.46 27.48 4.22
N VAL A 24 20.78 27.40 4.35
CA VAL A 24 21.74 28.30 3.67
C VAL A 24 22.04 27.82 2.25
N VAL A 25 21.70 26.57 1.93
CA VAL A 25 21.98 25.92 0.64
C VAL A 25 20.97 26.37 -0.42
N PRO A 26 21.40 26.68 -1.66
CA PRO A 26 20.50 27.05 -2.75
C PRO A 26 19.43 25.99 -3.02
N ARG A 27 18.23 26.41 -3.43
CA ARG A 27 17.03 25.53 -3.59
C ARG A 27 17.31 24.27 -4.41
N PHE A 28 18.13 24.37 -5.45
CA PHE A 28 18.52 23.26 -6.32
C PHE A 28 19.34 22.20 -5.56
N ALA A 29 20.40 22.61 -4.87
CA ALA A 29 21.24 21.69 -4.10
C ALA A 29 20.50 21.07 -2.91
N ARG A 30 19.65 21.84 -2.21
CA ARG A 30 18.82 21.29 -1.12
C ARG A 30 17.89 20.18 -1.60
N ARG A 31 17.28 20.33 -2.78
CA ARG A 31 16.41 19.31 -3.37
C ARG A 31 17.18 18.03 -3.72
N ILE A 32 18.35 18.16 -4.34
CA ILE A 32 19.19 17.00 -4.68
C ILE A 32 19.58 16.26 -3.40
N VAL A 33 20.10 16.96 -2.40
CA VAL A 33 20.50 16.38 -1.13
C VAL A 33 19.32 15.66 -0.45
N ALA A 34 18.13 16.28 -0.43
CA ALA A 34 16.94 15.65 0.13
C ALA A 34 16.51 14.37 -0.62
N ILE A 35 16.52 14.38 -1.96
CA ILE A 35 16.15 13.20 -2.77
C ILE A 35 17.18 12.07 -2.58
N VAL A 36 18.47 12.41 -2.52
CA VAL A 36 19.53 11.43 -2.29
C VAL A 36 19.41 10.80 -0.91
N ILE A 37 19.27 11.60 0.14
CA ILE A 37 19.13 11.09 1.52
C ILE A 37 17.87 10.23 1.65
N MET A 38 16.72 10.73 1.21
CA MET A 38 15.45 9.98 1.27
C MET A 38 15.51 8.72 0.41
N GLY A 39 16.11 8.80 -0.77
CA GLY A 39 16.30 7.67 -1.68
C GLY A 39 17.16 6.57 -1.07
N LEU A 40 18.31 6.93 -0.49
CA LEU A 40 19.20 5.99 0.19
C LEU A 40 18.53 5.36 1.41
N LEU A 41 17.82 6.16 2.21
CA LEU A 41 17.04 5.63 3.34
C LEU A 41 15.96 4.66 2.86
N SER A 42 15.22 5.00 1.80
CA SER A 42 14.21 4.09 1.25
C SER A 42 14.81 2.80 0.74
N LEU A 43 15.93 2.86 0.01
CA LEU A 43 16.64 1.66 -0.46
C LEU A 43 17.12 0.79 0.70
N SER A 44 17.64 1.42 1.76
CA SER A 44 18.07 0.68 2.95
C SER A 44 16.91 0.03 3.68
N VAL A 45 15.76 0.69 3.80
CA VAL A 45 14.58 0.15 4.50
C VAL A 45 13.90 -0.93 3.66
N LEU A 46 13.85 -0.76 2.34
CA LEU A 46 13.26 -1.72 1.40
C LEU A 46 14.28 -2.75 0.89
N GLU A 47 15.40 -2.98 1.60
CA GLU A 47 16.40 -3.98 1.22
C GLU A 47 15.77 -5.35 0.93
N ALA A 48 14.89 -5.81 1.82
CA ALA A 48 14.20 -7.10 1.66
C ALA A 48 13.33 -7.14 0.40
N ALA A 49 12.64 -6.04 0.07
CA ALA A 49 11.83 -5.97 -1.15
C ALA A 49 12.70 -5.94 -2.41
N VAL A 50 13.83 -5.22 -2.38
CA VAL A 50 14.76 -5.15 -3.51
C VAL A 50 15.49 -6.48 -3.71
N SER A 51 15.83 -7.16 -2.62
CA SER A 51 16.44 -8.50 -2.64
C SER A 51 15.51 -9.52 -3.29
N ASP A 52 14.27 -9.62 -2.80
CA ASP A 52 13.27 -10.56 -3.33
C ASP A 52 13.00 -10.32 -4.83
N VAL A 53 12.84 -9.06 -5.24
CA VAL A 53 12.62 -8.72 -6.65
C VAL A 53 13.84 -9.08 -7.49
N SER A 54 15.05 -8.78 -7.00
CA SER A 54 16.30 -9.07 -7.71
C SER A 54 16.50 -10.58 -7.91
N GLU A 55 16.20 -11.38 -6.89
CA GLU A 55 16.23 -12.84 -6.96
C GLU A 55 15.23 -13.36 -8.02
N GLY A 56 14.00 -12.85 -8.04
CA GLY A 56 13.00 -13.19 -9.05
C GLY A 56 13.43 -12.91 -10.50
N PHE A 57 14.24 -11.87 -10.72
CA PHE A 57 14.79 -11.53 -12.04
C PHE A 57 16.16 -12.16 -12.33
N GLY A 58 16.74 -12.92 -11.39
CA GLY A 58 18.07 -13.52 -11.53
C GLY A 58 19.22 -12.49 -11.49
N LEU A 59 19.01 -11.35 -10.84
CA LEU A 59 19.95 -10.23 -10.74
C LEU A 59 20.71 -10.19 -9.41
N GLU A 60 20.93 -11.34 -8.77
CA GLU A 60 21.55 -11.48 -7.44
C GLU A 60 22.90 -10.73 -7.30
N TRP A 61 23.68 -10.71 -8.39
CA TRP A 61 24.96 -9.99 -8.46
C TRP A 61 24.83 -8.49 -8.16
N LEU A 62 23.71 -7.87 -8.53
CA LEU A 62 23.46 -6.45 -8.33
C LEU A 62 23.14 -6.18 -6.86
N THR A 63 22.36 -7.06 -6.23
CA THR A 63 22.02 -6.97 -4.80
C THR A 63 23.22 -7.24 -3.92
N ASP A 64 24.06 -8.22 -4.24
CA ASP A 64 25.32 -8.49 -3.53
C ASP A 64 26.33 -7.33 -3.65
N LEU A 65 26.27 -6.57 -4.75
CA LEU A 65 27.08 -5.37 -4.93
C LEU A 65 26.54 -4.18 -4.12
N ILE A 66 25.22 -4.06 -4.00
CA ILE A 66 24.55 -2.93 -3.35
C ILE A 66 24.49 -3.12 -1.82
N TYR A 67 24.16 -4.31 -1.34
CA TYR A 67 23.92 -4.60 0.07
C TYR A 67 25.06 -5.41 0.69
N ALA A 68 25.37 -5.10 1.95
CA ALA A 68 26.34 -5.84 2.72
C ALA A 68 25.72 -7.13 3.27
N LYS A 69 26.49 -8.22 3.39
CA LYS A 69 26.04 -9.51 3.97
C LYS A 69 25.51 -9.44 5.42
N LYS A 70 25.66 -8.31 6.10
CA LYS A 70 25.14 -8.06 7.47
C LYS A 70 23.90 -7.14 7.50
N GLY A 71 23.33 -6.81 6.33
CA GLY A 71 22.26 -5.84 6.16
C GLY A 71 22.78 -4.41 5.95
N GLY A 72 22.05 -3.64 5.15
CA GLY A 72 22.34 -2.24 4.82
C GLY A 72 23.20 -2.05 3.57
N LEU A 73 23.22 -0.82 3.04
CA LEU A 73 24.04 -0.49 1.86
C LEU A 73 25.54 -0.53 2.18
N THR A 74 26.33 -1.06 1.25
CA THR A 74 27.79 -0.94 1.33
C THR A 74 28.21 0.53 1.23
N LEU A 75 29.36 0.90 1.83
CA LEU A 75 29.87 2.28 1.73
C LEU A 75 30.08 2.69 0.27
N THR A 76 30.57 1.76 -0.55
CA THR A 76 30.79 1.97 -1.99
C THR A 76 29.48 2.14 -2.76
N SER A 77 28.46 1.32 -2.50
CA SER A 77 27.18 1.44 -3.17
C SER A 77 26.43 2.70 -2.76
N THR A 78 26.56 3.13 -1.51
CA THR A 78 25.94 4.37 -1.01
C THR A 78 26.39 5.59 -1.81
N PHE A 79 27.68 5.73 -2.10
CA PHE A 79 28.19 6.82 -2.93
C PHE A 79 27.74 6.70 -4.39
N VAL A 80 27.77 5.50 -4.96
CA VAL A 80 27.38 5.26 -6.37
C VAL A 80 25.88 5.53 -6.56
N VAL A 81 25.03 4.92 -5.74
CA VAL A 81 23.57 5.10 -5.77
C VAL A 81 23.22 6.55 -5.45
N GLY A 82 23.90 7.16 -4.48
CA GLY A 82 23.71 8.58 -4.17
C GLY A 82 24.04 9.50 -5.35
N ALA A 83 25.12 9.22 -6.09
CA ALA A 83 25.47 9.96 -7.30
C ALA A 83 24.44 9.75 -8.42
N VAL A 84 24.00 8.50 -8.64
CA VAL A 84 22.95 8.18 -9.62
C VAL A 84 21.65 8.92 -9.27
N MET A 85 21.21 8.86 -8.02
CA MET A 85 20.02 9.57 -7.54
C MET A 85 20.15 11.09 -7.67
N ALA A 86 21.34 11.65 -7.46
CA ALA A 86 21.60 13.07 -7.66
C ALA A 86 21.49 13.49 -9.13
N VAL A 87 22.03 12.69 -10.04
CA VAL A 87 21.93 12.92 -11.49
C VAL A 87 20.48 12.79 -11.95
N VAL A 88 19.77 11.75 -11.52
CA VAL A 88 18.35 11.56 -11.81
C VAL A 88 17.55 12.74 -11.29
N ALA A 89 17.77 13.18 -10.05
CA ALA A 89 17.10 14.34 -9.46
C ALA A 89 17.33 15.63 -10.27
N ALA A 90 18.55 15.84 -10.79
CA ALA A 90 18.88 16.99 -11.63
C ALA A 90 18.19 16.94 -13.00
N VAL A 91 18.17 15.77 -13.65
CA VAL A 91 17.55 15.57 -14.98
C VAL A 91 16.02 15.60 -14.92
N THR A 92 15.45 15.17 -13.80
CA THR A 92 14.00 15.06 -13.59
C THR A 92 13.38 16.39 -13.13
N ASP A 93 14.21 17.41 -12.89
CA ASP A 93 13.73 18.73 -12.51
C ASP A 93 12.83 19.32 -13.62
N GLY A 94 11.66 19.80 -13.21
CA GLY A 94 10.60 20.29 -14.11
C GLY A 94 9.85 19.22 -14.92
N ARG A 95 10.47 18.10 -15.32
CA ARG A 95 9.85 17.09 -16.21
C ARG A 95 8.66 16.37 -15.59
N VAL A 96 8.75 15.99 -14.31
CA VAL A 96 7.63 15.32 -13.62
C VAL A 96 6.45 16.26 -13.43
N LYS A 97 6.70 17.54 -13.14
CA LYS A 97 5.64 18.57 -13.07
C LYS A 97 5.03 18.84 -14.43
N ALA A 98 5.83 18.88 -15.49
CA ALA A 98 5.35 19.02 -16.86
C ALA A 98 4.49 17.83 -17.31
N ALA A 99 4.89 16.59 -16.98
CA ALA A 99 4.11 15.39 -17.27
C ALA A 99 2.78 15.37 -16.49
N THR A 100 2.81 15.76 -15.21
CA THR A 100 1.60 15.83 -14.37
C THR A 100 0.63 16.90 -14.87
N ASN A 101 1.14 18.09 -15.24
CA ASN A 101 0.30 19.14 -15.83
C ASN A 101 -0.29 18.69 -17.16
N ARG A 102 0.50 18.02 -18.02
CA ARG A 102 0.00 17.48 -19.29
C ARG A 102 -1.15 16.49 -19.11
N TYR A 103 -1.11 15.64 -18.07
CA TYR A 103 -2.22 14.74 -17.73
C TYR A 103 -3.44 15.48 -17.15
N ARG A 104 -3.22 16.58 -16.43
CA ARG A 104 -4.28 17.39 -15.82
C ARG A 104 -5.02 18.24 -16.85
N ASP A 105 -4.29 18.72 -17.86
CA ASP A 105 -4.80 19.56 -18.93
C ASP A 105 -5.41 18.74 -20.09
N MET A 106 -5.34 17.40 -20.03
CA MET A 106 -6.07 16.50 -20.93
C MET A 106 -7.56 16.48 -20.57
N GLU A 107 -8.42 16.94 -21.48
CA GLU A 107 -9.88 16.86 -21.35
C GLU A 107 -10.49 15.70 -22.15
N GLY A 108 -11.56 15.10 -21.60
CA GLY A 108 -12.41 14.13 -22.30
C GLY A 108 -11.81 12.74 -22.57
N VAL A 109 -11.90 12.29 -23.83
CA VAL A 109 -11.64 10.91 -24.27
C VAL A 109 -10.17 10.51 -24.09
N GLU A 110 -9.23 11.44 -24.23
CA GLU A 110 -7.80 11.16 -24.04
C GLU A 110 -7.47 10.85 -22.59
N ARG A 111 -8.06 11.58 -21.63
CA ARG A 111 -7.89 11.30 -20.20
C ARG A 111 -8.50 9.96 -19.80
N GLN A 112 -9.63 9.59 -20.41
CA GLN A 112 -10.25 8.28 -20.18
C GLN A 112 -9.38 7.14 -20.73
N LYS A 113 -8.83 7.27 -21.94
CA LYS A 113 -7.87 6.30 -22.51
C LYS A 113 -6.61 6.20 -21.65
N ALA A 114 -6.07 7.32 -21.23
CA ALA A 114 -4.86 7.38 -20.42
C ALA A 114 -5.08 6.76 -19.02
N SER A 115 -6.22 7.03 -18.38
CA SER A 115 -6.64 6.38 -17.13
C SER A 115 -6.87 4.88 -17.30
N MET A 116 -7.44 4.44 -18.43
CA MET A 116 -7.65 3.02 -18.72
C MET A 116 -6.33 2.30 -18.95
N ILE A 117 -5.38 2.93 -19.66
CA ILE A 117 -4.02 2.41 -19.85
C ILE A 117 -3.33 2.31 -18.49
N LEU A 118 -3.38 3.34 -17.66
CA LEU A 118 -2.83 3.30 -16.30
C LEU A 118 -3.44 2.17 -15.48
N PHE A 119 -4.77 2.02 -15.51
CA PHE A 119 -5.46 0.95 -14.80
C PHE A 119 -5.03 -0.43 -15.32
N ALA A 120 -4.94 -0.61 -16.63
CA ALA A 120 -4.48 -1.86 -17.24
C ALA A 120 -3.02 -2.18 -16.86
N VAL A 121 -2.14 -1.17 -16.87
CA VAL A 121 -0.73 -1.32 -16.44
C VAL A 121 -0.66 -1.74 -14.97
N VAL A 122 -1.43 -1.10 -14.09
CA VAL A 122 -1.49 -1.45 -12.67
C VAL A 122 -2.05 -2.87 -12.48
N ALA A 123 -3.10 -3.25 -13.22
CA ALA A 123 -3.69 -4.59 -13.15
C ALA A 123 -2.70 -5.68 -13.59
N VAL A 124 -1.98 -5.45 -14.70
CA VAL A 124 -0.93 -6.36 -15.17
C VAL A 124 0.20 -6.45 -14.13
N LEU A 125 0.62 -5.31 -13.57
CA LEU A 125 1.64 -5.29 -12.53
C LEU A 125 1.20 -6.11 -11.31
N CYS A 126 -0.04 -5.97 -10.83
CA CYS A 126 -0.56 -6.75 -9.71
C CYS A 126 -0.58 -8.27 -9.95
N ILE A 127 -0.68 -8.73 -11.20
CA ILE A 127 -0.66 -10.16 -11.55
C ILE A 127 0.77 -10.67 -11.71
N VAL A 128 1.62 -9.90 -12.37
CA VAL A 128 2.97 -10.30 -12.76
C VAL A 128 3.94 -10.18 -11.59
N LEU A 129 3.85 -9.09 -10.81
CA LEU A 129 4.76 -8.79 -9.71
C LEU A 129 4.85 -9.94 -8.67
N PRO A 130 3.75 -10.50 -8.13
CA PRO A 130 3.84 -11.57 -7.13
C PRO A 130 4.49 -12.87 -7.64
N MET A 131 4.64 -13.07 -8.96
CA MET A 131 5.36 -14.23 -9.50
C MET A 131 6.88 -14.13 -9.30
N PHE A 132 7.39 -12.92 -9.07
CA PHE A 132 8.82 -12.64 -8.93
C PHE A 132 9.22 -12.23 -7.52
N LEU A 133 8.27 -12.11 -6.58
CA LEU A 133 8.57 -11.74 -5.19
C LEU A 133 8.67 -12.99 -4.32
N GLY A 134 9.53 -12.93 -3.31
CA GLY A 134 9.64 -13.95 -2.26
C GLY A 134 8.39 -14.00 -1.38
N LYS A 135 8.29 -15.08 -0.60
CA LYS A 135 7.10 -15.40 0.21
C LYS A 135 6.70 -14.26 1.16
N ILE A 136 7.67 -13.70 1.87
CA ILE A 136 7.44 -12.66 2.89
C ILE A 136 6.88 -11.40 2.24
N MET A 137 7.47 -10.95 1.13
CA MET A 137 6.96 -9.77 0.43
C MET A 137 5.60 -10.02 -0.20
N ASN A 138 5.34 -11.23 -0.70
CA ASN A 138 4.02 -11.55 -1.24
C ASN A 138 2.93 -11.49 -0.16
N GLU A 139 3.21 -11.98 1.06
CA GLU A 139 2.30 -11.85 2.21
C GLU A 139 2.08 -10.38 2.62
N LEU A 140 3.14 -9.57 2.64
CA LEU A 140 3.06 -8.14 2.92
C LEU A 140 2.22 -7.40 1.87
N LEU A 141 2.45 -7.67 0.58
CA LEU A 141 1.69 -7.08 -0.51
C LEU A 141 0.22 -7.51 -0.48
N ALA A 142 -0.06 -8.77 -0.15
CA ALA A 142 -1.43 -9.25 0.02
C ALA A 142 -2.15 -8.48 1.14
N ASN A 143 -1.50 -8.24 2.29
CA ASN A 143 -2.05 -7.45 3.38
C ASN A 143 -2.28 -5.98 2.98
N VAL A 144 -1.31 -5.37 2.29
CA VAL A 144 -1.45 -3.98 1.79
C VAL A 144 -2.61 -3.89 0.79
N GLY A 145 -2.72 -4.84 -0.13
CA GLY A 145 -3.81 -4.94 -1.09
C GLY A 145 -5.17 -5.08 -0.41
N LEU A 146 -5.26 -5.91 0.63
CA LEU A 146 -6.46 -6.07 1.44
C LEU A 146 -6.87 -4.73 2.07
N PHE A 147 -5.96 -4.02 2.75
CA PHE A 147 -6.28 -2.71 3.34
C PHE A 147 -6.61 -1.64 2.29
N LEU A 148 -5.99 -1.67 1.10
CA LEU A 148 -6.34 -0.79 -0.01
C LEU A 148 -7.77 -1.04 -0.51
N LEU A 149 -8.17 -2.30 -0.67
CA LEU A 149 -9.53 -2.67 -1.04
C LEU A 149 -10.54 -2.25 0.04
N LEU A 150 -10.19 -2.41 1.32
CA LEU A 150 -11.01 -1.94 2.43
C LEU A 150 -11.19 -0.41 2.41
N ALA A 151 -10.10 0.33 2.20
CA ALA A 151 -10.13 1.78 2.11
C ALA A 151 -10.96 2.26 0.91
N LEU A 152 -10.83 1.58 -0.24
CA LEU A 152 -11.63 1.86 -1.43
C LEU A 152 -13.12 1.62 -1.20
N GLY A 153 -13.49 0.49 -0.58
CA GLY A 153 -14.88 0.21 -0.24
C GLY A 153 -15.46 1.24 0.73
N LEU A 154 -14.71 1.62 1.75
CA LEU A 154 -15.11 2.68 2.68
C LEU A 154 -15.26 4.04 1.98
N ASN A 155 -14.36 4.38 1.05
CA ASN A 155 -14.45 5.63 0.28
C ASN A 155 -15.69 5.67 -0.63
N ILE A 156 -16.14 4.52 -1.15
CA ILE A 156 -17.38 4.47 -1.92
C ILE A 156 -18.59 4.76 -1.02
N VAL A 157 -18.66 4.15 0.17
CA VAL A 157 -19.81 4.33 1.08
C VAL A 157 -19.80 5.71 1.73
N VAL A 158 -18.71 6.09 2.39
CA VAL A 158 -18.63 7.35 3.13
C VAL A 158 -18.38 8.53 2.20
N GLY A 159 -17.47 8.37 1.23
CA GLY A 159 -17.05 9.45 0.35
C GLY A 159 -18.05 9.76 -0.77
N LEU A 160 -18.66 8.75 -1.40
CA LEU A 160 -19.60 8.97 -2.51
C LEU A 160 -21.06 8.96 -2.06
N ALA A 161 -21.47 8.04 -1.18
CA ALA A 161 -22.86 7.99 -0.72
C ALA A 161 -23.14 8.92 0.48
N GLY A 162 -22.11 9.41 1.17
CA GLY A 162 -22.25 10.37 2.27
C GLY A 162 -22.85 9.76 3.55
N LEU A 163 -22.85 8.43 3.67
CA LEU A 163 -23.37 7.71 4.83
C LEU A 163 -22.24 7.36 5.79
N LEU A 164 -22.43 7.64 7.08
CA LEU A 164 -21.46 7.21 8.11
C LEU A 164 -21.61 5.69 8.32
N ASP A 165 -20.61 4.93 7.86
CA ASP A 165 -20.55 3.48 8.01
C ASP A 165 -19.39 3.07 8.93
N LEU A 166 -19.72 2.72 10.17
CA LEU A 166 -18.78 2.19 11.16
C LEU A 166 -18.77 0.65 11.21
N GLY A 167 -19.69 0.00 10.48
CA GLY A 167 -19.88 -1.44 10.45
C GLY A 167 -19.22 -2.13 9.25
N TYR A 168 -18.45 -1.39 8.45
CA TYR A 168 -17.82 -1.85 7.21
C TYR A 168 -17.04 -3.18 7.34
N VAL A 169 -16.39 -3.40 8.48
CA VAL A 169 -15.61 -4.62 8.79
C VAL A 169 -16.47 -5.89 8.74
N ALA A 170 -17.78 -5.78 8.97
CA ALA A 170 -18.71 -6.88 8.88
C ALA A 170 -18.83 -7.46 7.47
N PHE A 171 -18.92 -6.61 6.46
CA PHE A 171 -18.99 -7.05 5.06
C PHE A 171 -17.69 -7.74 4.65
N PHE A 172 -16.56 -7.24 5.14
CA PHE A 172 -15.27 -7.90 4.99
C PHE A 172 -15.24 -9.29 5.64
N ALA A 173 -15.72 -9.41 6.89
CA ALA A 173 -15.76 -10.69 7.61
C ALA A 173 -16.67 -11.72 6.92
N VAL A 174 -17.83 -11.29 6.40
CA VAL A 174 -18.74 -12.15 5.62
C VAL A 174 -18.06 -12.67 4.34
N GLY A 175 -17.38 -11.80 3.59
CA GLY A 175 -16.65 -12.21 2.39
C GLY A 175 -15.49 -13.17 2.68
N GLY A 176 -14.72 -12.88 3.74
CA GLY A 176 -13.63 -13.74 4.20
C GLY A 176 -14.11 -15.12 4.65
N TYR A 177 -15.15 -15.17 5.49
CA TYR A 177 -15.75 -16.42 5.95
C TYR A 177 -16.35 -17.24 4.81
N THR A 178 -17.07 -16.59 3.88
CA THR A 178 -17.63 -17.26 2.70
C THR A 178 -16.52 -17.88 1.84
N THR A 179 -15.42 -17.17 1.62
CA THR A 179 -14.26 -17.68 0.89
C THR A 179 -13.60 -18.85 1.64
N ALA A 180 -13.44 -18.74 2.97
CA ALA A 180 -12.85 -19.79 3.80
C ALA A 180 -13.69 -21.08 3.76
N VAL A 181 -15.02 -20.98 3.83
CA VAL A 181 -15.93 -22.13 3.78
C VAL A 181 -15.93 -22.80 2.40
N LEU A 182 -15.87 -22.03 1.31
CA LEU A 182 -15.96 -22.58 -0.05
C LEU A 182 -14.63 -23.17 -0.57
N THR A 183 -13.49 -22.68 -0.08
CA THR A 183 -12.17 -23.14 -0.51
C THR A 183 -11.53 -24.14 0.47
N SER A 184 -12.03 -24.25 1.71
CA SER A 184 -11.45 -25.18 2.71
C SER A 184 -11.87 -26.64 2.48
N PRO A 185 -10.92 -27.59 2.53
CA PRO A 185 -11.19 -29.04 2.50
C PRO A 185 -12.02 -29.55 3.69
N ASN A 186 -11.95 -28.87 4.84
CA ASN A 186 -12.55 -29.33 6.11
C ASN A 186 -13.74 -28.48 6.53
N SER A 187 -14.48 -27.93 5.56
CA SER A 187 -15.63 -27.08 5.85
C SER A 187 -16.75 -27.86 6.58
N PRO A 188 -17.38 -27.30 7.63
CA PRO A 188 -18.27 -28.06 8.53
C PRO A 188 -19.55 -28.61 7.88
N TRP A 189 -19.99 -28.06 6.74
CA TRP A 189 -21.27 -28.41 6.10
C TRP A 189 -21.20 -28.66 4.59
N PHE A 190 -20.17 -28.12 3.92
CA PHE A 190 -20.05 -28.15 2.47
C PHE A 190 -18.58 -27.96 2.14
N ALA A 191 -17.87 -29.02 1.75
CA ALA A 191 -16.44 -29.04 1.46
C ALA A 191 -16.21 -29.31 -0.04
N PRO A 192 -16.37 -28.31 -0.91
CA PRO A 192 -16.43 -28.52 -2.34
C PRO A 192 -15.08 -28.24 -3.01
N GLU A 193 -14.07 -27.83 -2.22
CA GLU A 193 -12.72 -27.45 -2.66
C GLU A 193 -12.76 -26.56 -3.92
N LEU A 194 -13.65 -25.56 -3.91
CA LEU A 194 -13.87 -24.76 -5.10
C LEU A 194 -12.64 -23.93 -5.42
N HIS A 195 -12.28 -23.94 -6.70
CA HIS A 195 -11.25 -23.06 -7.22
C HIS A 195 -11.62 -21.59 -6.91
N PHE A 196 -10.62 -20.80 -6.50
CA PHE A 196 -10.79 -19.42 -6.04
C PHE A 196 -11.66 -18.56 -6.98
N GLY A 197 -11.47 -18.71 -8.29
CA GLY A 197 -12.25 -17.96 -9.29
C GLY A 197 -13.76 -18.20 -9.23
N PHE A 198 -14.19 -19.44 -8.98
CA PHE A 198 -15.63 -19.76 -8.82
C PHE A 198 -16.15 -19.30 -7.45
N SER A 199 -15.35 -19.47 -6.40
CA SER A 199 -15.69 -18.99 -5.05
C SER A 199 -15.99 -17.49 -5.05
N LEU A 200 -15.23 -16.69 -5.82
CA LEU A 200 -15.41 -15.24 -5.93
C LEU A 200 -16.84 -14.86 -6.35
N VAL A 201 -17.42 -15.58 -7.33
CA VAL A 201 -18.79 -15.31 -7.79
C VAL A 201 -19.80 -15.52 -6.67
N PHE A 202 -19.65 -16.61 -5.91
CA PHE A 202 -20.51 -16.89 -4.76
C PHE A 202 -20.33 -15.88 -3.63
N VAL A 203 -19.09 -15.45 -3.37
CA VAL A 203 -18.79 -14.40 -2.39
C VAL A 203 -19.51 -13.10 -2.74
N VAL A 204 -19.51 -12.70 -4.02
CA VAL A 204 -20.23 -11.50 -4.48
C VAL A 204 -21.74 -11.65 -4.28
N ILE A 205 -22.31 -12.81 -4.64
CA ILE A 205 -23.74 -13.07 -4.46
C ILE A 205 -24.13 -13.01 -2.98
N PHE A 206 -23.37 -13.67 -2.11
CA PHE A 206 -23.60 -13.63 -0.66
C PHE A 206 -23.45 -12.22 -0.09
N ALA A 207 -22.43 -11.48 -0.51
CA ALA A 207 -22.24 -10.09 -0.10
C ALA A 207 -23.42 -9.21 -0.52
N ILE A 208 -23.97 -9.39 -1.72
CA ILE A 208 -25.18 -8.69 -2.18
C ILE A 208 -26.39 -9.05 -1.30
N ILE A 209 -26.60 -10.34 -1.03
CA ILE A 209 -27.73 -10.79 -0.21
C ILE A 209 -27.63 -10.22 1.20
N VAL A 210 -26.48 -10.35 1.84
CA VAL A 210 -26.24 -9.83 3.20
C VAL A 210 -26.33 -8.31 3.21
N GLY A 211 -25.77 -7.64 2.21
CA GLY A 211 -25.91 -6.20 1.99
C GLY A 211 -27.35 -5.74 1.84
N LEU A 212 -28.20 -6.49 1.14
CA LEU A 212 -29.61 -6.18 0.99
C LEU A 212 -30.38 -6.40 2.30
N VAL A 213 -30.13 -7.52 2.98
CA VAL A 213 -30.80 -7.87 4.25
C VAL A 213 -30.48 -6.84 5.34
N ILE A 214 -29.22 -6.42 5.44
CA ILE A 214 -28.77 -5.43 6.43
C ILE A 214 -29.07 -4.00 5.96
N GLY A 215 -28.97 -3.72 4.66
CA GLY A 215 -29.22 -2.40 4.09
C GLY A 215 -30.70 -2.01 4.08
N ALA A 216 -31.62 -2.97 3.92
CA ALA A 216 -33.06 -2.73 3.92
C ALA A 216 -33.59 -2.01 5.17
N PRO A 217 -33.26 -2.42 6.41
CA PRO A 217 -33.68 -1.68 7.61
C PRO A 217 -32.98 -0.33 7.74
N VAL A 218 -31.75 -0.23 7.23
CA VAL A 218 -30.86 0.92 7.36
C VAL A 218 -31.32 2.14 6.53
N ILE A 219 -31.88 1.93 5.33
CA ILE A 219 -32.35 3.00 4.44
C ILE A 219 -33.45 3.88 5.09
N ARG A 220 -34.14 3.37 6.11
CA ARG A 220 -35.17 4.12 6.84
C ARG A 220 -34.61 5.01 7.95
N MET A 221 -33.32 4.87 8.29
CA MET A 221 -32.65 5.65 9.34
C MET A 221 -31.81 6.78 8.72
N ARG A 222 -31.76 7.94 9.39
CA ARG A 222 -31.02 9.12 8.91
C ARG A 222 -30.01 9.58 9.96
N GLY A 223 -28.85 10.06 9.49
CA GLY A 223 -27.86 10.76 10.30
C GLY A 223 -27.34 9.90 11.46
N ASP A 224 -27.56 10.35 12.69
CA ASP A 224 -26.95 9.76 13.88
C ASP A 224 -27.47 8.35 14.20
N TYR A 225 -28.73 8.06 13.86
CA TYR A 225 -29.32 6.72 14.06
C TYR A 225 -28.65 5.68 13.17
N LEU A 226 -28.22 6.07 11.97
CA LEU A 226 -27.48 5.20 11.06
C LEU A 226 -26.11 4.84 11.64
N ALA A 227 -25.42 5.83 12.23
CA ALA A 227 -24.11 5.65 12.83
C ALA A 227 -24.14 4.70 14.03
N ILE A 228 -25.15 4.84 14.90
CA ILE A 228 -25.32 3.98 16.08
C ILE A 228 -25.56 2.52 15.67
N VAL A 229 -26.41 2.29 14.65
CA VAL A 229 -26.73 0.93 14.19
C VAL A 229 -25.53 0.27 13.51
N THR A 230 -24.77 1.01 12.69
CA THR A 230 -23.56 0.47 12.05
C THR A 230 -22.46 0.17 13.06
N LEU A 231 -22.29 1.00 14.10
CA LEU A 231 -21.38 0.73 15.21
C LEU A 231 -21.79 -0.52 15.99
N GLY A 232 -23.07 -0.61 16.38
CA GLY A 232 -23.61 -1.77 17.10
C GLY A 232 -23.42 -3.07 16.32
N PHE A 233 -23.65 -3.02 15.00
CA PHE A 233 -23.40 -4.16 14.12
C PHE A 233 -21.90 -4.52 14.02
N GLY A 234 -21.03 -3.51 13.89
CA GLY A 234 -19.58 -3.72 13.92
C GLY A 234 -19.10 -4.40 15.21
N GLU A 235 -19.65 -4.01 16.36
CA GLU A 235 -19.29 -4.64 17.64
C GLU A 235 -19.82 -6.07 17.77
N ILE A 236 -21.04 -6.36 17.28
CA ILE A 236 -21.58 -7.73 17.24
C ILE A 236 -20.65 -8.66 16.45
N ILE A 237 -20.19 -8.21 15.28
CA ILE A 237 -19.27 -8.98 14.45
C ILE A 237 -17.94 -9.16 15.17
N ARG A 238 -17.38 -8.10 15.75
CA ARG A 238 -16.14 -8.19 16.52
C ARG A 238 -16.21 -9.24 17.63
N LEU A 239 -17.34 -9.33 18.34
CA LEU A 239 -17.59 -10.34 19.38
C LEU A 239 -17.78 -11.76 18.83
N LEU A 240 -18.27 -11.91 17.60
CA LEU A 240 -18.48 -13.23 16.99
C LEU A 240 -17.18 -13.86 16.49
N PHE A 241 -16.24 -13.02 16.02
CA PHE A 241 -14.98 -13.46 15.40
C PHE A 241 -13.77 -13.47 16.35
N LEU A 242 -13.91 -13.01 17.60
CA LEU A 242 -12.86 -12.95 18.63
C LEU A 242 -13.11 -13.98 19.73
#